data_AF-A0A6G3XGV4-F1
#
_entry.id   AF-A0A6G3XGV4-F1
#
_cell.length_a   1.000
_cell.length_b   1.000
_cell.length_c   1.000
_cell.angle_alpha   90.00
_cell.angle_beta   90.00
_cell.angle_gamma   90.00
#
_symmetry.space_group_name_H-M   'P 1'
#
loop_
_entity.id
_entity.type
_entity.pdbx_description
1 polymer ?
#
loop_
_entity_poly.entity_id
_entity_poly.type
_entity_poly.pdbx_seq_one_letter_code
_entity_poly.pdbx_strand_id
1 'polypeptide(L)'
;IEIVEIGKQLLITRGALTTFSIANDVAKYFAIIPAMFAVAYPSLDRLNVMGLASPESAILSAVIFNALIIVALVPLALKGVRYRPAGADRMLRRNLGIYGLGGIVAPFIGIKIIDLLLSLLPGIG
;
A
#
# COMPACT_ATOMS: atom_id res chain seq x y z
N ILE A 1 -18.31 29.47 8.70
CA ILE A 1 -17.55 29.03 7.50
C ILE A 1 -16.52 27.96 7.89
N GLU A 2 -15.76 28.18 8.96
CA GLU A 2 -14.73 27.27 9.49
C GLU A 2 -15.20 25.81 9.75
N ILE A 3 -16.37 25.63 10.39
CA ILE A 3 -16.93 24.30 10.68
C ILE A 3 -17.15 23.47 9.39
N VAL A 4 -17.58 24.12 8.31
CA VAL A 4 -17.81 23.47 7.01
C VAL A 4 -16.50 23.04 6.35
N GLU A 5 -15.43 23.83 6.53
CA GLU A 5 -14.12 23.53 5.99
C GLU A 5 -13.46 22.34 6.69
N ILE A 6 -13.56 22.27 8.03
CA ILE A 6 -13.10 21.12 8.82
C ILE A 6 -13.86 19.85 8.40
N GLY A 7 -15.19 19.93 8.26
CA GLY A 7 -16.00 18.81 7.79
C GLY A 7 -15.58 18.30 6.41
N LYS A 8 -15.32 19.22 5.47
CA LYS A 8 -14.80 18.88 4.13
C LYS A 8 -13.41 18.23 4.22
N GLN A 9 -12.50 18.77 5.03
CA GLN A 9 -11.17 18.22 5.21
C GLN A 9 -11.20 16.80 5.77
N LEU A 10 -12.04 16.51 6.77
CA LEU A 10 -12.22 15.18 7.33
C LEU A 10 -12.74 14.18 6.28
N LEU A 11 -13.76 14.56 5.51
CA LEU A 11 -14.33 13.71 4.45
C LEU A 11 -13.31 13.40 3.36
N ILE A 12 -12.53 14.40 2.92
CA ILE A 12 -11.50 14.23 1.88
C ILE A 12 -10.36 13.37 2.40
N THR A 13 -9.92 13.58 3.63
CA THR A 13 -8.87 12.76 4.27
C THR A 13 -9.29 11.31 4.34
N ARG A 14 -10.53 11.04 4.75
CA ARG A 14 -11.07 9.67 4.77
C ARG A 14 -11.08 9.06 3.37
N GLY A 15 -11.57 9.78 2.36
CA GLY A 15 -11.59 9.30 0.97
C GLY A 15 -10.18 9.01 0.41
N ALA A 16 -9.20 9.84 0.75
CA ALA A 16 -7.80 9.63 0.40
C ALA A 16 -7.23 8.36 1.04
N LEU A 17 -7.43 8.19 2.35
CA LEU A 17 -6.98 7.00 3.08
C LEU A 17 -7.66 5.73 2.57
N THR A 18 -8.96 5.74 2.30
CA THR A 18 -9.66 4.59 1.73
C THR A 18 -9.12 4.22 0.35
N THR A 19 -8.87 5.22 -0.50
CA THR A 19 -8.30 4.99 -1.84
C THR A 19 -6.91 4.39 -1.74
N PHE A 20 -6.07 4.92 -0.85
CA PHE A 20 -4.74 4.41 -0.60
C PHE A 20 -4.77 2.97 -0.08
N SER A 21 -5.60 2.69 0.94
CA SER A 21 -5.67 1.36 1.56
C SER A 21 -6.17 0.30 0.59
N ILE A 22 -7.17 0.61 -0.25
CA ILE A 22 -7.65 -0.33 -1.28
C ILE A 22 -6.54 -0.64 -2.29
N ALA A 23 -5.88 0.40 -2.80
CA ALA A 23 -4.75 0.24 -3.73
C ALA A 23 -3.61 -0.59 -3.10
N ASN A 24 -3.37 -0.38 -1.81
CA ASN A 24 -2.37 -1.10 -1.04
C ASN A 24 -2.72 -2.59 -0.86
N ASP A 25 -3.99 -2.92 -0.64
CA ASP A 25 -4.44 -4.31 -0.52
C ASP A 25 -4.21 -5.09 -1.81
N VAL A 26 -4.39 -4.46 -2.98
CA VAL A 26 -4.10 -5.08 -4.28
C VAL A 26 -2.63 -5.50 -4.37
N ALA A 27 -1.70 -4.62 -4.01
CA ALA A 27 -0.28 -4.94 -4.04
C ALA A 27 0.09 -6.09 -3.09
N LYS A 28 -0.51 -6.14 -1.90
CA LYS A 28 -0.29 -7.24 -0.96
C LYS A 28 -0.75 -8.59 -1.53
N TYR A 29 -1.84 -8.62 -2.29
CA TYR A 29 -2.27 -9.85 -2.96
C TYR A 29 -1.24 -10.36 -3.99
N PHE A 30 -0.58 -9.46 -4.72
CA PHE A 30 0.51 -9.83 -5.63
C PHE A 30 1.74 -10.40 -4.92
N ALA A 31 1.98 -10.04 -3.65
CA ALA A 31 3.07 -10.62 -2.87
C ALA A 31 2.68 -11.98 -2.25
N ILE A 32 1.48 -12.06 -1.68
CA ILE A 32 1.09 -13.19 -0.82
C ILE A 32 0.55 -14.38 -1.64
N ILE A 33 -0.24 -14.14 -2.70
CA ILE A 33 -0.86 -15.24 -3.48
C ILE A 33 0.20 -16.15 -4.11
N PRO A 34 1.22 -15.65 -4.84
CA PRO A 34 2.25 -16.52 -5.40
C PRO A 34 2.99 -17.31 -4.33
N ALA A 35 3.32 -16.66 -3.21
CA ALA A 35 4.03 -17.28 -2.09
C ALA A 35 3.23 -18.41 -1.43
N MET A 36 1.96 -18.17 -1.06
CA MET A 36 1.13 -19.18 -0.40
C MET A 36 0.90 -20.44 -1.25
N PHE A 37 0.88 -20.28 -2.57
CA PHE A 37 0.60 -21.37 -3.48
C PHE A 37 1.83 -21.91 -4.24
N ALA A 38 3.03 -21.40 -3.97
CA ALA A 38 4.24 -21.81 -4.69
C ALA A 38 4.48 -23.34 -4.66
N VAL A 39 4.15 -24.00 -3.55
CA VAL A 39 4.31 -25.46 -3.38
C VAL A 39 3.18 -26.24 -4.07
N ALA A 40 1.95 -25.76 -4.00
CA ALA A 40 0.78 -26.47 -4.52
C ALA A 40 0.57 -26.24 -6.04
N TYR A 41 0.92 -25.05 -6.52
CA TYR A 41 0.74 -24.61 -7.90
C TYR A 41 1.96 -23.78 -8.35
N PRO A 42 3.07 -24.43 -8.76
CA PRO A 42 4.27 -23.73 -9.22
C PRO A 42 4.02 -22.77 -10.40
N SER A 43 2.96 -22.98 -11.17
CA SER A 43 2.54 -22.06 -12.24
C SER A 43 2.16 -20.66 -11.73
N LEU A 44 1.74 -20.54 -10.47
CA LEU A 44 1.43 -19.25 -9.83
C LEU A 44 2.67 -18.45 -9.45
N ASP A 45 3.86 -19.05 -9.46
CA ASP A 45 5.12 -18.31 -9.27
C ASP A 45 5.33 -17.27 -10.39
N ARG A 46 4.73 -17.48 -11.58
CA ARG A 46 4.71 -16.46 -12.65
C ARG A 46 3.97 -15.17 -12.28
N LEU A 47 3.11 -15.22 -11.26
CA LEU A 47 2.43 -14.05 -10.71
C LEU A 47 3.29 -13.29 -9.69
N ASN A 48 4.49 -13.77 -9.36
CA ASN A 48 5.48 -13.07 -8.55
C ASN A 48 6.08 -11.89 -9.33
N VAL A 49 5.24 -10.87 -9.57
CA VAL A 49 5.63 -9.64 -10.29
C VAL A 49 6.75 -8.89 -9.56
N MET A 50 6.85 -9.06 -8.23
CA MET A 50 7.88 -8.43 -7.40
C MET A 50 9.20 -9.22 -7.37
N GLY A 51 9.22 -10.45 -7.90
CA GLY A 51 10.38 -11.34 -7.88
C GLY A 51 10.93 -11.59 -6.47
N LEU A 52 10.06 -11.82 -5.49
CA LEU A 52 10.43 -12.06 -4.09
C LEU A 52 11.25 -13.34 -3.93
N ALA A 53 12.21 -13.36 -3.01
CA ALA A 53 13.26 -14.38 -2.93
C ALA A 53 12.73 -15.78 -2.55
N SER A 54 11.86 -15.85 -1.54
CA SER A 54 11.26 -17.09 -1.06
C SER A 54 9.80 -16.87 -0.61
N PRO A 55 8.95 -17.92 -0.57
CA PRO A 55 7.59 -17.80 -0.05
C PRO A 55 7.53 -17.28 1.40
N GLU A 56 8.50 -17.68 2.22
CA GLU A 56 8.60 -17.32 3.63
C GLU A 56 8.98 -15.84 3.79
N SER A 57 10.02 -15.38 3.07
CA SER A 57 10.43 -13.97 3.05
C SER A 57 9.35 -13.06 2.45
N ALA A 58 8.62 -13.53 1.44
CA ALA A 58 7.50 -12.79 0.85
C ALA A 58 6.37 -12.51 1.86
N ILE A 59 5.95 -13.53 2.61
CA ILE A 59 4.91 -13.39 3.64
C ILE A 59 5.41 -12.49 4.77
N LEU A 60 6.63 -12.69 5.26
CA LEU A 60 7.23 -11.86 6.30
C LEU A 60 7.33 -10.40 5.87
N SER A 61 7.79 -10.14 4.64
CA SER A 61 7.91 -8.80 4.08
C SER A 61 6.57 -8.09 3.98
N ALA A 62 5.53 -8.79 3.52
CA ALA A 62 4.18 -8.25 3.45
C ALA A 62 3.61 -7.90 4.85
N VAL A 63 3.85 -8.75 5.86
CA VAL A 63 3.42 -8.52 7.24
C VAL A 63 4.16 -7.32 7.87
N ILE A 64 5.49 -7.26 7.71
CA ILE A 64 6.31 -6.15 8.21
C ILE A 64 5.89 -4.84 7.54
N PHE A 65 5.70 -4.84 6.22
CA PHE A 65 5.23 -3.67 5.50
C PHE A 65 3.88 -3.17 6.04
N ASN A 66 2.94 -4.08 6.34
CA ASN A 66 1.65 -3.70 6.91
C ASN A 66 1.79 -3.02 8.28
N ALA A 67 2.69 -3.50 9.13
CA ALA A 67 2.97 -2.85 10.42
C ALA A 67 3.54 -1.43 10.22
N LEU A 68 4.48 -1.27 9.29
CA LEU A 68 5.13 0.02 9.00
C LEU A 68 4.18 1.02 8.34
N ILE A 69 3.34 0.57 7.40
CA ILE A 69 2.47 1.48 6.64
C ILE A 69 1.39 2.10 7.53
N ILE A 70 0.90 1.38 8.54
CA ILE A 70 -0.03 1.93 9.54
C ILE A 70 0.63 3.11 10.24
N VAL A 71 1.84 2.93 10.78
CA VAL A 71 2.59 3.99 11.48
C VAL A 71 2.84 5.18 10.55
N ALA A 72 3.19 4.94 9.29
CA ALA A 72 3.42 5.98 8.30
C ALA A 72 2.15 6.78 7.93
N LEU A 73 0.97 6.15 7.99
CA LEU A 73 -0.31 6.79 7.67
C LEU A 73 -0.94 7.54 8.85
N VAL A 74 -0.56 7.25 10.10
CA VAL A 74 -1.07 7.97 11.29
C VAL A 74 -0.89 9.50 11.17
N PRO A 75 0.29 10.04 10.82
CA PRO A 75 0.46 11.48 10.66
C PRO A 75 -0.47 12.09 9.60
N LEU A 76 -0.73 11.34 8.52
CA LEU A 76 -1.64 11.78 7.45
C LEU A 76 -3.10 11.82 7.94
N ALA A 77 -3.50 10.83 8.73
CA ALA A 77 -4.82 10.78 9.36
C ALA A 77 -5.04 11.92 10.36
N LEU A 78 -4.00 12.29 11.12
CA LEU A 78 -4.06 13.37 12.12
C LEU A 78 -3.98 14.78 11.52
N LYS A 79 -3.06 15.01 10.57
CA LYS A 79 -2.89 16.33 9.92
C LYS A 79 -3.99 16.62 8.89
N GLY A 80 -4.57 15.57 8.32
CA GLY A 80 -5.54 15.67 7.24
C GLY A 80 -4.93 16.10 5.91
N VAL A 81 -5.69 15.88 4.84
CA VAL A 81 -5.31 16.25 3.47
C VAL A 81 -5.70 17.69 3.21
N ARG A 82 -4.74 18.51 2.74
CA ARG A 82 -4.95 19.93 2.48
C ARG A 82 -6.08 20.16 1.46
N TYR A 83 -7.13 20.85 1.90
CA TYR A 83 -8.23 21.23 1.03
C TYR A 83 -7.74 22.22 -0.04
N ARG A 84 -8.10 21.97 -1.29
CA ARG A 84 -7.96 22.92 -2.39
C ARG A 84 -9.29 22.95 -3.14
N PRO A 85 -9.99 24.10 -3.20
CA PRO A 85 -11.25 24.20 -3.91
C PRO A 85 -11.04 23.86 -5.39
N ALA A 86 -11.76 22.85 -5.87
CA ALA A 86 -11.77 22.41 -7.25
C ALA A 86 -13.11 21.71 -7.54
N GLY A 87 -13.45 21.54 -8.83
CA GLY A 87 -14.58 20.72 -9.25
C GLY A 87 -14.44 19.27 -8.77
N ALA A 88 -15.57 18.59 -8.55
CA ALA A 88 -15.61 17.24 -8.02
C ALA A 88 -14.82 16.24 -8.87
N ASP A 89 -14.87 16.39 -10.20
CA ASP A 89 -14.11 15.61 -11.18
C ASP A 89 -12.59 15.76 -10.98
N ARG A 90 -12.11 17.00 -10.82
CA ARG A 90 -10.70 17.32 -10.64
C ARG A 90 -10.21 16.86 -9.27
N MET A 91 -11.05 16.95 -8.24
CA MET A 91 -10.73 16.42 -6.91
C MET A 91 -10.62 14.90 -6.93
N LEU A 92 -11.55 14.19 -7.58
CA LEU A 92 -11.52 12.74 -7.71
C LEU A 92 -10.27 12.27 -8.47
N ARG A 93 -10.00 12.85 -9.64
CA ARG A 93 -8.80 12.52 -10.43
C ARG A 93 -7.51 12.74 -9.63
N ARG A 94 -7.43 13.83 -8.87
CA ARG A 94 -6.27 14.10 -8.02
C ARG A 94 -6.14 13.09 -6.89
N ASN A 95 -7.26 12.69 -6.29
CA ASN A 95 -7.26 11.70 -5.22
C ASN A 95 -6.80 10.33 -5.72
N LEU A 96 -7.36 9.85 -6.84
CA LEU A 96 -6.95 8.62 -7.50
C LEU A 96 -5.50 8.68 -7.98
N GLY A 97 -5.08 9.80 -8.55
CA GLY A 97 -3.72 9.99 -9.05
C GLY A 97 -2.67 10.01 -7.94
N ILE A 98 -2.92 10.67 -6.80
CA ILE A 98 -1.93 10.75 -5.71
C ILE A 98 -2.03 9.54 -4.78
N TYR A 99 -3.22 9.31 -4.22
CA TYR A 99 -3.41 8.28 -3.19
C TYR A 99 -3.65 6.89 -3.78
N GLY A 100 -4.26 6.79 -4.97
CA GLY A 100 -4.38 5.52 -5.67
C GLY A 100 -3.03 5.04 -6.21
N LEU A 101 -2.33 5.85 -7.01
CA LEU A 101 -0.99 5.46 -7.50
C LEU A 101 0.01 5.31 -6.35
N GLY A 102 -0.02 6.22 -5.36
CA GLY A 102 0.81 6.10 -4.17
C GLY A 102 0.52 4.79 -3.41
N GLY A 103 -0.75 4.40 -3.29
CA GLY A 103 -1.15 3.15 -2.66
C GLY A 103 -0.75 1.90 -3.45
N ILE A 104 -0.52 1.99 -4.76
CA ILE A 104 0.04 0.88 -5.56
C ILE A 104 1.57 0.86 -5.45
N VAL A 105 2.23 2.00 -5.66
CA VAL A 105 3.69 2.07 -5.79
C VAL A 105 4.38 1.84 -4.44
N ALA A 106 3.87 2.42 -3.36
CA ALA A 106 4.48 2.31 -2.03
C ALA A 106 4.64 0.86 -1.54
N PRO A 107 3.62 -0.02 -1.55
CA PRO A 107 3.78 -1.41 -1.16
C PRO A 107 4.66 -2.22 -2.10
N PHE A 108 4.60 -2.01 -3.42
CA PHE A 108 5.48 -2.73 -4.35
C PHE A 108 6.96 -2.47 -4.03
N ILE A 109 7.32 -1.21 -3.83
CA ILE A 109 8.70 -0.84 -3.49
C ILE A 109 9.03 -1.27 -2.05
N GLY A 110 8.14 -1.00 -1.10
CA GLY A 110 8.38 -1.27 0.32
C GLY A 110 8.54 -2.76 0.62
N ILE A 111 7.64 -3.60 0.12
CA ILE A 111 7.71 -5.06 0.29
C ILE A 111 8.99 -5.58 -0.35
N LYS A 112 9.33 -5.12 -1.57
CA LYS A 112 10.56 -5.56 -2.24
C LYS A 112 11.83 -5.18 -1.46
N ILE A 113 11.89 -3.97 -0.92
CA ILE A 113 13.03 -3.54 -0.10
C ILE A 113 13.14 -4.40 1.17
N ILE A 114 12.02 -4.66 1.84
CA ILE A 114 12.02 -5.52 3.04
C ILE A 114 12.48 -6.93 2.69
N ASP A 115 11.98 -7.50 1.59
CA ASP A 115 12.35 -8.82 1.09
C ASP A 115 13.85 -8.91 0.80
N LEU A 116 14.39 -7.91 0.11
CA LEU A 116 15.83 -7.82 -0.15
C LEU A 116 16.62 -7.77 1.16
N LEU A 117 16.20 -6.98 2.15
CA LEU A 117 16.87 -6.92 3.45
C LEU A 117 16.80 -8.25 4.21
N LEU A 118 15.67 -8.96 4.14
CA LEU A 118 15.51 -10.27 4.77
C LEU A 118 16.33 -11.35 4.05
N SER A 119 16.45 -11.28 2.73
CA SER A 119 17.25 -12.24 1.94
C SER A 119 18.75 -12.19 2.25
N LEU A 120 19.23 -11.09 2.83
CA LEU A 120 20.62 -10.95 3.30
C LEU A 120 20.86 -11.67 4.64
N LEU A 121 19.82 -12.06 5.36
CA LEU A 121 19.93 -12.77 6.63
C LEU A 121 20.00 -14.29 6.37
N PRO A 122 21.02 -15.00 6.91
CA PRO A 122 21.14 -16.44 6.72
C PRO A 122 19.95 -17.19 7.33
N GLY A 123 19.30 -18.03 6.53
CA GLY A 123 18.17 -18.88 6.94
C GLY A 123 16.78 -18.43 6.49
N ILE A 124 16.67 -17.32 5.74
CA ILE A 124 15.38 -16.75 5.27
C ILE A 124 15.35 -16.51 3.74
N GLY A 125 16.49 -16.69 3.06
CA GLY A 125 16.67 -16.53 1.61
C GLY A 125 16.77 -17.85 0.87
#